data_AF-A0A7K2Q6X0-F1
#
_entry.id   AF-A0A7K2Q6X0-F1
#
_cell.length_a   1.000
_cell.length_b   1.000
_cell.length_c   1.000
_cell.angle_alpha   90.00
_cell.angle_beta   90.00
_cell.angle_gamma   90.00
#
_symmetry.space_group_name_H-M   'P 1'
#
loop_
_entity.id
_entity.type
_entity.pdbx_description
1 polymer ?
#
loop_
_entity_poly.entity_id
_entity_poly.type
_entity_poly.pdbx_seq_one_letter_code
_entity_poly.pdbx_strand_id
1 'polypeptide(L)'
;TPDPRGGQIVRGRDGEPTGVLLAAPGALLLYSTLAAAPTLDEADRRTSTVHFLRELNRFGLTSALDAAGGFQNFPDNYATVIDLARSGELSLRIAYYLFPQTAGQELADLRRWTE
;
A
#
# COMPACT_ATOMS: atom_id res chain seq x y z
N THR A 1 -9.02 -25.76 -11.50
CA THR A 1 -8.83 -24.32 -11.74
C THR A 1 -7.56 -24.10 -12.55
N PRO A 2 -7.65 -23.53 -13.77
CA PRO A 2 -6.46 -23.22 -14.57
C PRO A 2 -5.65 -22.07 -13.94
N ASP A 3 -4.39 -21.94 -14.35
CA ASP A 3 -3.55 -20.80 -13.96
C ASP A 3 -4.07 -19.50 -14.61
N PRO A 4 -4.09 -18.38 -13.86
CA PRO A 4 -4.45 -17.09 -14.43
C PRO A 4 -3.35 -16.59 -15.38
N ARG A 5 -3.73 -15.70 -16.32
CA ARG A 5 -2.76 -15.07 -17.22
C ARG A 5 -1.69 -14.31 -16.41
N GLY A 6 -0.42 -14.62 -16.65
CA GLY A 6 0.70 -13.95 -15.98
C GLY A 6 0.95 -14.42 -14.55
N GLY A 7 0.52 -15.64 -14.21
CA GLY A 7 0.91 -16.27 -12.96
C GLY A 7 0.65 -17.76 -12.90
N GLN A 8 0.89 -18.32 -11.72
CA GLN A 8 0.80 -19.75 -11.46
C GLN A 8 0.18 -19.98 -10.08
N ILE A 9 -0.84 -20.83 -10.01
CA ILE A 9 -1.34 -21.36 -8.76
C ILE A 9 -0.37 -22.47 -8.34
N VAL A 10 0.31 -22.31 -7.20
CA VAL A 10 1.24 -23.33 -6.73
C VAL A 10 0.45 -24.52 -6.19
N ARG A 11 0.77 -25.71 -6.69
CA ARG A 11 0.08 -26.96 -6.37
C ARG A 11 0.97 -27.90 -5.59
N GLY A 12 0.36 -28.61 -4.64
CA GLY A 12 0.99 -29.70 -3.91
C GLY A 12 1.22 -30.93 -4.78
N ARG A 13 1.80 -31.98 -4.19
CA ARG A 13 2.04 -33.27 -4.87
C ARG A 13 0.76 -33.99 -5.27
N ASP A 14 -0.34 -33.69 -4.58
CA ASP A 14 -1.71 -34.15 -4.83
C ASP A 14 -2.43 -33.34 -5.92
N GLY A 15 -1.83 -32.26 -6.41
CA GLY A 15 -2.44 -31.35 -7.39
C GLY A 15 -3.31 -30.25 -6.78
N GLU A 16 -3.48 -30.23 -5.45
CA GLU A 16 -4.33 -29.25 -4.77
C GLU A 16 -3.63 -27.88 -4.62
N PRO A 17 -4.37 -26.75 -4.71
CA PRO A 17 -3.81 -25.43 -4.46
C PRO A 17 -3.24 -25.31 -3.04
N THR A 18 -2.04 -24.76 -2.93
CA THR A 18 -1.37 -24.51 -1.63
C THR A 18 -1.78 -23.19 -0.96
N GLY A 19 -2.56 -22.36 -1.65
CA GLY A 19 -2.83 -20.96 -1.26
C GLY A 19 -1.78 -19.96 -1.74
N VAL A 20 -0.72 -20.40 -2.43
CA VAL A 20 0.28 -19.52 -3.03
C VAL A 20 -0.06 -19.22 -4.49
N LEU A 21 -0.08 -17.93 -4.83
CA LEU A 21 -0.21 -17.42 -6.19
C LEU A 21 1.10 -16.72 -6.58
N LEU A 22 1.79 -17.24 -7.60
CA LEU A 22 3.00 -16.63 -8.13
C LEU A 22 2.63 -15.69 -9.29
N ALA A 23 3.05 -14.43 -9.21
CA ALA A 23 2.91 -13.46 -10.30
C ALA A 23 4.20 -13.43 -11.13
N ALA A 24 4.15 -13.97 -12.34
CA ALA A 24 5.30 -14.08 -13.25
C ALA A 24 4.83 -13.99 -14.72
N PRO A 25 5.43 -13.11 -15.56
CA PRO A 25 6.67 -12.37 -15.35
C PRO A 25 6.52 -10.99 -14.68
N GLY A 26 5.31 -10.59 -14.27
CA GLY A 26 5.07 -9.23 -13.78
C GLY A 26 4.10 -9.16 -12.62
N ALA A 27 4.23 -8.10 -11.82
CA ALA A 27 3.46 -7.87 -10.59
C ALA A 27 1.98 -7.54 -10.83
N LEU A 28 1.51 -7.44 -12.07
CA LEU A 28 0.13 -7.06 -12.37
C LEU A 28 -0.89 -8.00 -11.70
N LEU A 29 -0.62 -9.31 -11.70
CA LEU A 29 -1.49 -10.28 -11.05
C LEU A 29 -1.52 -10.10 -9.52
N LEU A 30 -0.40 -9.73 -8.90
CA LEU A 30 -0.35 -9.41 -7.48
C LEU A 30 -1.20 -8.16 -7.19
N TYR A 31 -1.01 -7.09 -7.95
CA TYR A 31 -1.74 -5.84 -7.75
C TYR A 31 -3.24 -5.99 -7.98
N SER A 32 -3.66 -6.71 -9.03
CA SER A 32 -5.08 -6.94 -9.29
C SER A 32 -5.73 -7.80 -8.22
N THR A 33 -5.00 -8.77 -7.67
CA THR A 33 -5.48 -9.60 -6.55
C THR A 33 -5.62 -8.77 -5.28
N LEU A 34 -4.64 -7.92 -4.95
CA LEU A 34 -4.72 -7.00 -3.81
C LEU A 34 -5.86 -5.99 -3.95
N ALA A 35 -6.06 -5.44 -5.15
CA ALA A 35 -7.14 -4.49 -5.43
C ALA A 35 -8.54 -5.11 -5.31
N ALA A 36 -8.66 -6.43 -5.49
CA ALA A 36 -9.92 -7.15 -5.30
C ALA A 36 -10.18 -7.56 -3.84
N ALA A 37 -9.21 -7.38 -2.94
CA ALA A 37 -9.38 -7.67 -1.53
C ALA A 37 -10.34 -6.65 -0.89
N PRO A 38 -11.11 -7.05 0.14
CA PRO A 38 -11.94 -6.12 0.88
C PRO A 38 -11.07 -5.02 1.52
N THR A 39 -11.58 -3.80 1.52
CA THR A 39 -10.94 -2.68 2.20
C THR A 39 -11.40 -2.63 3.65
N LEU A 40 -10.46 -2.30 4.55
CA LEU A 40 -10.79 -2.02 5.95
C LEU A 40 -11.59 -0.72 6.05
N ASP A 41 -12.49 -0.64 7.03
CA ASP A 41 -13.13 0.61 7.39
C ASP A 41 -12.13 1.61 8.00
N GLU A 42 -12.56 2.83 8.27
CA GLU A 42 -11.65 3.88 8.75
C GLU A 42 -11.02 3.58 10.11
N ALA A 43 -11.81 3.02 11.04
CA ALA A 43 -11.36 2.70 12.39
C ALA A 43 -10.33 1.55 12.37
N ASP A 44 -10.58 0.53 11.57
CA ASP A 44 -9.69 -0.60 11.39
C ASP A 44 -8.41 -0.21 10.64
N ARG A 45 -8.49 0.67 9.63
CA ARG A 45 -7.30 1.23 8.96
C ARG A 45 -6.40 1.99 9.93
N ARG A 46 -7.01 2.82 10.80
CA ARG A 46 -6.28 3.55 11.85
C ARG A 46 -5.58 2.59 12.80
N THR A 47 -6.32 1.63 13.35
CA THR A 47 -5.80 0.65 14.30
C THR A 47 -4.66 -0.17 13.68
N SER A 48 -4.85 -0.65 12.46
CA SER A 48 -3.83 -1.39 11.69
C SER A 48 -2.55 -0.56 11.50
N THR A 49 -2.69 0.71 11.13
CA THR A 49 -1.55 1.61 10.92
C THR A 49 -0.77 1.85 12.22
N VAL A 50 -1.46 2.07 13.35
CA VAL A 50 -0.81 2.21 14.67
C VAL A 50 -0.01 0.95 15.03
N HIS A 51 -0.57 -0.24 14.81
CA HIS A 51 0.15 -1.50 15.06
C HIS A 51 1.38 -1.65 14.16
N PHE A 52 1.26 -1.32 12.88
CA PHE A 52 2.37 -1.37 11.94
C PHE A 52 3.51 -0.43 12.36
N LEU A 53 3.19 0.83 12.66
CA LEU A 53 4.19 1.81 13.09
C LEU A 53 4.85 1.43 14.43
N ARG A 54 4.07 0.87 15.38
CA ARG A 54 4.60 0.34 16.64
C ARG A 54 5.62 -0.77 16.41
N GLU A 55 5.38 -1.64 15.44
CA GLU A 55 6.32 -2.71 15.11
C GLU A 55 7.62 -2.15 14.51
N LEU A 56 7.53 -1.12 13.67
CA LEU A 56 8.72 -0.40 13.19
C LEU A 56 9.50 0.23 14.36
N ASN A 57 8.81 0.86 15.31
CA ASN A 57 9.45 1.39 16.51
C ASN A 57 10.13 0.31 17.37
N ARG A 58 9.57 -0.92 17.41
CA ARG A 58 10.18 -2.06 18.12
C ARG A 58 11.56 -2.41 17.56
N PHE A 59 11.80 -2.15 16.28
CA PHE A 59 13.11 -2.28 15.64
C PHE A 59 14.00 -1.03 15.76
N GLY A 60 13.57 -0.01 16.53
CA GLY A 60 14.32 1.23 16.72
C GLY A 60 14.15 2.25 15.59
N LEU A 61 13.24 2.02 14.64
CA LEU A 61 12.98 2.97 13.56
C LEU A 61 12.19 4.16 14.10
N THR A 62 12.68 5.37 13.79
CA THR A 62 12.04 6.64 14.20
C THR A 62 11.71 7.55 13.02
N SER A 63 12.17 7.20 11.82
CA SER A 63 11.84 7.91 10.58
C SER A 63 11.90 7.00 9.37
N ALA A 64 11.13 7.35 8.33
CA ALA A 64 11.12 6.66 7.05
C ALA A 64 10.97 7.66 5.89
N LEU A 65 11.44 7.24 4.71
CA LEU A 65 11.14 7.90 3.44
C LEU A 65 10.11 7.05 2.72
N ASP A 66 8.93 7.62 2.48
CA ASP A 66 7.97 7.03 1.56
C ASP A 66 8.42 7.35 0.14
N ALA A 67 8.86 6.32 -0.58
CA ALA A 67 9.36 6.43 -1.95
C ALA A 67 8.23 6.53 -3.00
N ALA A 68 6.97 6.57 -2.54
CA ALA A 68 5.75 6.38 -3.32
C ALA A 68 5.76 5.10 -4.17
N GLY A 69 4.69 4.89 -4.93
CA GLY A 69 4.51 3.73 -5.78
C GLY A 69 3.11 3.14 -5.64
N GLY A 70 2.87 2.01 -6.30
CA GLY A 70 1.68 1.20 -6.08
C GLY A 70 0.35 1.94 -6.22
N PHE A 71 0.28 2.93 -7.14
CA PHE A 71 -0.91 3.74 -7.39
C PHE A 71 -1.46 4.48 -6.16
N GLN A 72 -0.61 4.79 -5.17
CA GLN A 72 -1.00 5.58 -4.00
C GLN A 72 -1.09 7.06 -4.36
N ASN A 73 -2.28 7.63 -4.26
CA ASN A 73 -2.62 9.01 -4.56
C ASN A 73 -2.64 9.85 -3.27
N PHE A 74 -1.92 10.96 -3.30
CA PHE A 74 -1.97 11.96 -2.24
C PHE A 74 -3.05 13.01 -2.54
N PRO A 75 -3.85 13.44 -1.54
CA PRO A 75 -3.77 13.09 -0.12
C PRO A 75 -4.57 11.85 0.29
N ASP A 76 -5.49 11.36 -0.56
CA ASP A 76 -6.54 10.43 -0.16
C ASP A 76 -6.02 9.11 0.44
N ASN A 77 -5.01 8.51 -0.18
CA ASN A 77 -4.42 7.26 0.33
C ASN A 77 -3.51 7.47 1.56
N TYR A 78 -3.24 8.72 1.92
CA TYR A 78 -2.40 9.12 3.06
C TYR A 78 -3.23 9.62 4.26
N ALA A 79 -4.56 9.68 4.12
CA ALA A 79 -5.46 10.28 5.10
C ALA A 79 -5.27 9.74 6.53
N THR A 80 -5.12 8.42 6.71
CA THR A 80 -4.91 7.82 8.04
C THR A 80 -3.60 8.28 8.68
N VAL A 81 -2.51 8.39 7.92
CA VAL A 81 -1.22 8.84 8.44
C VAL A 81 -1.25 10.34 8.74
N ILE A 82 -1.91 11.12 7.89
CA ILE A 82 -2.13 12.55 8.11
C ILE A 82 -2.96 12.79 9.38
N ASP A 83 -4.01 12.00 9.60
CA ASP A 83 -4.85 12.10 10.78
C ASP A 83 -4.08 11.76 12.06
N LEU A 84 -3.29 10.67 12.05
CA LEU A 84 -2.37 10.35 13.16
C LEU A 84 -1.37 11.48 13.43
N ALA A 85 -0.86 12.15 12.39
CA ALA A 85 0.04 13.28 12.55
C ALA A 85 -0.68 14.47 13.20
N ARG A 86 -1.88 14.80 12.74
CA ARG A 86 -2.72 15.90 13.25
C ARG A 86 -3.14 15.68 14.71
N SER A 87 -3.41 14.44 15.09
CA SER A 87 -3.77 14.10 16.48
C SER A 87 -2.56 13.93 17.41
N GLY A 88 -1.33 14.00 16.88
CA GLY A 88 -0.10 13.80 17.67
C GLY A 88 0.18 12.33 18.02
N GLU A 89 -0.49 11.39 17.36
CA GLU A 89 -0.35 9.94 17.59
C GLU A 89 0.61 9.25 16.61
N LEU A 90 1.14 9.98 15.62
CA LEU A 90 2.10 9.43 14.68
C LEU A 90 3.47 9.19 15.34
N SER A 91 3.89 7.93 15.42
CA SER A 91 5.11 7.52 16.13
C SER A 91 6.39 7.47 15.28
N LEU A 92 6.30 7.72 13.96
CA LEU A 92 7.44 7.86 13.05
C LEU A 92 7.34 9.17 12.28
N ARG A 93 8.50 9.79 12.02
CA ARG A 93 8.58 10.91 11.06
C ARG A 93 8.65 10.35 9.64
N ILE A 94 7.70 10.73 8.79
CA ILE A 94 7.63 10.22 7.42
C ILE A 94 7.78 11.39 6.46
N ALA A 95 8.78 11.31 5.57
CA ALA A 95 8.92 12.24 4.46
C ALA A 95 8.45 11.57 3.17
N TYR A 96 7.65 12.30 2.38
CA TYR A 96 6.96 11.76 1.21
C TYR A 96 7.61 12.23 -0.10
N TYR A 97 7.95 11.28 -0.96
CA TYR A 97 8.32 11.53 -2.36
C TYR A 97 7.09 11.33 -3.23
N LEU A 98 6.30 12.38 -3.46
CA LEU A 98 5.09 12.29 -4.27
C LEU A 98 5.40 12.34 -5.77
N PHE A 99 4.64 11.62 -6.59
CA PHE A 99 4.69 11.73 -8.05
C PHE A 99 3.28 11.70 -8.66
N PRO A 100 3.02 12.46 -9.74
CA PRO A 100 1.70 12.47 -10.37
C PRO A 100 1.32 11.10 -10.92
N GLN A 101 0.12 10.64 -10.59
CA GLN A 101 -0.35 9.31 -10.95
C GLN A 101 -1.19 9.33 -12.24
N THR A 102 -1.72 10.50 -12.61
CA THR A 102 -2.64 10.64 -13.73
C THR A 102 -2.01 11.43 -14.87
N ALA A 103 -1.81 10.74 -16.00
CA ALA A 103 -1.28 11.36 -17.22
C ALA A 103 -2.16 12.54 -17.66
N GLY A 104 -1.54 13.69 -17.91
CA GLY A 104 -2.21 14.94 -18.29
C GLY A 104 -2.80 15.75 -17.13
N GLN A 105 -2.67 15.29 -15.87
CA GLN A 105 -3.07 16.03 -14.67
C GLN A 105 -1.89 16.43 -13.77
N GLU A 106 -0.65 16.32 -14.27
CA GLU A 106 0.57 16.46 -13.46
C GLU A 106 0.64 17.82 -12.75
N LEU A 107 0.30 18.90 -13.45
CA LEU A 107 0.28 20.25 -12.86
C LEU A 107 -0.81 20.41 -11.79
N ALA A 108 -1.97 19.79 -11.99
CA ALA A 108 -3.07 19.85 -11.03
C ALA A 108 -2.73 19.08 -9.75
N ASP A 109 -2.08 17.92 -9.89
CA ASP A 109 -1.57 17.13 -8.77
C ASP A 109 -0.56 17.94 -7.95
N LEU A 110 0.45 18.53 -8.61
CA LEU A 110 1.46 19.35 -7.94
C LEU A 110 0.86 20.54 -7.18
N ARG A 111 -0.10 21.26 -7.77
CA ARG A 111 -0.77 22.39 -7.11
C ARG A 111 -1.52 21.96 -5.84
N ARG A 112 -2.28 20.86 -5.93
CA ARG A 112 -3.05 20.30 -4.81
C ARG A 112 -2.18 19.93 -3.60
N TRP A 113 -0.91 19.63 -3.81
CA TRP A 113 0.00 19.26 -2.72
C TRP A 113 0.67 20.44 -2.03
N THR A 114 0.75 21.58 -2.72
CA THR A 114 1.47 22.78 -2.24
C THR A 114 0.57 23.86 -1.67
N GLU A 115 -0.72 23.79 -1.95
CA GLU A 115 -1.77 24.68 -1.41
C GLU A 115 -2.31 24.14 -0.08
#